data_AF-A0A7X9F4W4-F1
#
_entry.id   AF-A0A7X9F4W4-F1
#
_cell.length_a   1.000
_cell.length_b   1.000
_cell.length_c   1.000
_cell.angle_alpha   90.00
_cell.angle_beta   90.00
_cell.angle_gamma   90.00
#
_symmetry.space_group_name_H-M   'P 1'
#
loop_
_entity.id
_entity.type
_entity.pdbx_description
1 polymer ?
#
loop_
_entity_poly.entity_id
_entity_poly.type
_entity_poly.pdbx_seq_one_letter_code
_entity_poly.pdbx_strand_id
1 'polypeptide(L)' 'MVMLLASCTTGTKLPVSGLIPADDITALKKKDKHNNYTLSVTAKNLASVDRIDPAKKTYVVWVVTKNEGTGNIG' A
#
# COMPACT_ATOMS: atom_id res chain seq x y z
N MET A 1 -23.92 29.92 -3.00
CA MET A 1 -23.47 28.83 -3.89
C MET A 1 -22.19 28.25 -3.30
N VAL A 2 -22.26 27.12 -2.57
CA VAL A 2 -21.10 26.48 -1.95
C VAL A 2 -20.60 25.40 -2.89
N MET A 3 -19.42 25.60 -3.50
CA MET A 3 -18.84 24.64 -4.44
C MET A 3 -17.97 23.64 -3.66
N LEU A 4 -18.52 22.46 -3.40
CA LEU A 4 -17.81 21.33 -2.79
C LEU A 4 -16.82 20.75 -3.81
N LEU A 5 -15.53 20.99 -3.63
CA LEU A 5 -14.46 20.36 -4.41
C LEU A 5 -14.36 18.87 -3.99
N ALA A 6 -15.06 17.99 -4.71
CA ALA A 6 -14.94 16.55 -4.56
C ALA A 6 -13.57 16.09 -5.10
N SER A 7 -12.59 15.89 -4.20
CA SER A 7 -11.32 15.24 -4.55
C SER A 7 -11.56 13.74 -4.73
N CYS A 8 -11.43 13.23 -5.96
CA CYS A 8 -11.50 11.79 -6.23
C CYS A 8 -10.15 11.13 -5.90
N THR A 9 -10.11 10.36 -4.81
CA THR A 9 -8.95 9.52 -4.46
C THR A 9 -8.99 8.25 -5.32
N THR A 10 -7.92 7.95 -6.04
CA THR A 10 -7.80 6.68 -6.77
C THR A 10 -7.13 5.64 -5.87
N GLY A 11 -7.88 4.62 -5.48
CA GLY A 11 -7.37 3.46 -4.76
C GLY A 11 -7.36 2.22 -5.63
N THR A 12 -6.36 1.36 -5.43
CA THR A 12 -6.34 0.02 -6.03
C THR A 12 -6.24 -1.04 -4.93
N LYS A 13 -7.02 -2.11 -5.08
CA LYS A 13 -6.86 -3.31 -4.26
C LYS A 13 -5.79 -4.17 -4.90
N LEU A 14 -4.86 -4.67 -4.10
CA LEU A 14 -3.86 -5.61 -4.58
C LEU A 14 -4.48 -7.01 -4.70
N PRO A 15 -3.97 -7.86 -5.61
CA PRO A 15 -4.38 -9.26 -5.67
C PRO A 15 -4.04 -9.96 -4.35
N VAL A 16 -4.87 -10.94 -3.99
CA VAL A 16 -4.66 -11.75 -2.78
C VAL A 16 -3.35 -12.51 -2.88
N SER A 17 -2.53 -12.45 -1.84
CA SER A 17 -1.25 -13.15 -1.80
C SER A 17 -1.45 -14.64 -1.52
N GLY A 18 -0.79 -15.50 -2.30
CA GLY A 18 -0.75 -16.95 -2.00
C GLY A 18 0.16 -17.30 -0.82
N LEU A 19 1.04 -16.38 -0.39
CA LEU A 19 2.04 -16.61 0.65
C LEU A 19 1.58 -16.14 2.03
N ILE A 20 0.64 -15.19 2.08
CA ILE A 20 0.16 -14.58 3.32
C ILE A 20 -1.36 -14.78 3.37
N PRO A 21 -1.85 -15.80 4.09
CA PRO A 21 -3.29 -16.02 4.20
C PRO A 21 -3.96 -14.85 4.91
N ALA A 22 -5.09 -14.38 4.38
CA ALA A 22 -5.95 -13.31 4.92
C ALA A 22 -5.38 -11.87 4.84
N ASP A 23 -4.76 -11.49 3.73
CA ASP A 23 -4.23 -10.15 3.54
C ASP A 23 -5.21 -9.20 2.82
N ASP A 24 -5.55 -8.09 3.48
CA ASP A 24 -6.25 -6.97 2.86
C ASP A 24 -5.25 -5.83 2.66
N ILE A 25 -4.60 -5.79 1.49
CA ILE A 25 -3.63 -4.75 1.15
C ILE A 25 -4.23 -3.74 0.18
N THR A 26 -4.21 -2.47 0.57
CA THR A 26 -4.69 -1.34 -0.23
C THR A 26 -3.58 -0.32 -0.42
N ALA A 27 -3.43 0.17 -1.65
CA ALA A 27 -2.57 1.29 -1.98
C ALA A 27 -3.42 2.46 -2.49
N LEU A 28 -3.33 3.60 -1.81
CA LEU A 28 -4.00 4.85 -2.19
C LEU A 28 -2.96 5.84 -2.70
N LYS A 29 -3.27 6.46 -3.84
CA LYS A 29 -2.50 7.58 -4.37
C LYS A 29 -3.35 8.83 -4.32
N LYS A 30 -2.87 9.86 -3.62
CA LYS A 30 -3.50 11.17 -3.56
C LYS A 30 -2.53 12.22 -4.07
N LYS A 31 -3.02 13.10 -4.94
CA LYS A 31 -2.28 14.28 -5.37
C LYS A 31 -2.79 15.48 -4.57
N ASP A 32 -1.88 16.26 -3.98
CA ASP A 32 -2.24 17.48 -3.26
C ASP A 32 -2.36 18.68 -4.21
N LYS A 33 -2.72 19.85 -3.66
CA LYS A 33 -2.85 21.09 -4.42
C LYS A 33 -1.50 21.67 -4.88
N HIS A 34 -0.38 21.18 -4.36
CA HIS A 34 0.98 21.62 -4.65
C HIS A 34 1.72 20.64 -5.58
N ASN A 35 1.00 19.73 -6.24
CA ASN A 35 1.54 18.69 -7.12
C ASN A 35 2.40 17.62 -6.44
N ASN A 36 2.35 17.49 -5.11
CA ASN A 36 2.97 16.36 -4.43
C ASN A 36 2.05 15.13 -4.46
N TYR A 37 2.67 13.95 -4.48
CA TYR A 37 1.95 12.68 -4.37
C TYR A 37 2.15 12.09 -2.98
N THR A 38 1.05 11.79 -2.30
CA THR A 38 1.05 10.95 -1.10
C THR A 38 0.62 9.54 -1.50
N LEU A 39 1.48 8.57 -1.20
CA LEU A 39 1.17 7.15 -1.29
C LEU A 39 0.85 6.65 0.12
N SER A 40 -0.32 6.04 0.31
CA SER A 40 -0.71 5.41 1.57
C SER A 40 -0.91 3.93 1.33
N VAL A 41 -0.11 3.10 2.00
CA VAL A 41 -0.19 1.64 1.95
C VAL A 41 -0.73 1.16 3.28
N THR A 42 -1.83 0.40 3.23
CA THR A 42 -2.47 -0.18 4.41
C THR A 42 -2.56 -1.68 4.21
N ALA A 43 -1.97 -2.44 5.13
CA ALA A 43 -2.11 -3.89 5.19
C ALA A 43 -2.89 -4.26 6.46
N LYS A 44 -4.00 -4.98 6.29
CA LYS A 44 -4.83 -5.46 7.39
C LYS A 44 -4.90 -6.98 7.37
N ASN A 45 -5.21 -7.55 8.54
CA ASN A 45 -5.45 -8.97 8.73
C ASN A 45 -4.26 -9.88 8.38
N LEU A 46 -3.05 -9.32 8.26
CA LEU A 46 -1.83 -10.09 8.00
C LEU A 46 -1.69 -11.21 9.02
N ALA A 47 -1.42 -12.42 8.53
CA ALA A 47 -1.05 -13.53 9.38
C ALA A 47 0.15 -13.16 10.27
N SER A 48 0.22 -13.75 11.46
CA SER A 48 1.42 -13.61 12.30
C SER A 48 2.63 -14.19 11.58
N VAL A 49 3.81 -13.56 11.70
CA VAL A 49 5.00 -13.89 10.90
C VAL A 49 5.55 -15.31 11.15
N ASP A 50 5.30 -15.87 12.33
CA ASP A 50 5.57 -17.25 12.73
C ASP A 50 4.66 -18.28 12.05
N ARG A 51 3.50 -17.84 11.52
CA ARG A 51 2.52 -18.69 10.82
C ARG A 51 2.69 -18.71 9.30
N ILE A 52 3.58 -17.88 8.75
CA ILE A 52 3.97 -17.95 7.34
C ILE A 52 4.91 -19.13 7.16
N ASP A 53 4.77 -19.91 6.08
CA ASP A 53 5.71 -21.00 5.77
C ASP A 53 6.65 -20.59 4.61
N PRO A 54 7.97 -20.54 4.82
CA PRO A 54 8.68 -20.76 6.09
C PRO A 54 8.56 -19.56 7.03
N ALA A 55 8.64 -19.81 8.34
CA ALA A 55 8.48 -18.79 9.38
C ALA A 55 9.36 -17.57 9.14
N LYS A 56 8.77 -16.38 9.25
CA LYS A 56 9.43 -15.08 9.00
C LYS A 56 9.57 -14.30 10.30
N LYS A 57 10.34 -13.21 10.24
CA LYS A 57 10.59 -12.32 11.39
C LYS A 57 9.85 -11.00 11.32
N THR A 58 9.63 -10.48 10.11
CA THR A 58 8.98 -9.19 9.90
C THR A 58 8.40 -9.12 8.49
N TYR A 59 7.43 -8.23 8.33
CA TYR A 59 7.02 -7.73 7.02
C TYR A 59 7.92 -6.55 6.64
N VAL A 60 8.12 -6.37 5.34
CA VAL A 60 8.88 -5.26 4.77
C VAL A 60 8.15 -4.83 3.50
N VAL A 61 7.95 -3.53 3.33
CA VAL A 61 7.30 -2.92 2.19
C VAL A 61 8.36 -2.30 1.27
N TRP A 62 8.26 -2.65 0.00
CA TRP A 62 9.12 -2.14 -1.05
C TRP A 62 8.28 -1.40 -2.10
N VAL A 63 8.82 -0.31 -2.61
CA VAL A 63 8.25 0.43 -3.74
C VAL A 63 9.19 0.33 -4.92
N VAL A 64 8.64 0.03 -6.10
CA VAL A 64 9.39 0.06 -7.37
C VAL A 64 8.92 1.26 -8.17
N THR A 65 9.84 2.18 -8.44
CA THR A 65 9.60 3.35 -9.28
C THR A 65 10.29 3.16 -10.63
N LYS A 66 9.75 3.78 -11.68
CA LYS A 66 10.33 3.68 -13.02
C LYS A 66 11.72 4.32 -13.12
N ASN A 67 11.95 5.40 -12.37
CA ASN A 67 13.14 6.24 -12.55
C ASN A 67 14.16 6.11 -11.40
N GLU A 68 13.72 5.74 -10.19
CA GLU A 68 14.57 5.70 -8.99
C GLU A 68 14.80 4.26 -8.49
N GLY A 69 14.27 3.26 -9.19
CA GLY A 69 14.44 1.84 -8.85
C GLY A 69 13.62 1.40 -7.65
N THR A 70 14.17 0.46 -6.87
CA THR A 70 13.49 -0.17 -5.72
C THR A 70 13.91 0.48 -4.41
N GLY A 71 12.95 0.98 -3.64
CA GLY A 71 13.18 1.57 -2.31
C GLY A 71 12.46 0.82 -1.20
N ASN A 72 13.10 0.70 -0.04
CA ASN A 72 12.48 0.22 1.20
C ASN A 72 11.69 1.38 1.84
N ILE A 73 10.45 1.14 2.27
CA ILE A 73 9.60 2.18 2.88
C ILE A 73 9.06 1.78 4.26
N GLY A 74 9.67 0.79 4.91
CA GLY A 74 9.26 0.23 6.20
C GLY A 74 8.84 -1.23 6.09
#